data_AF-A0A1R1HZL7-F1
#
_entry.id   AF-A0A1R1HZL7-F1
#
_cell.length_a   1.000
_cell.length_b   1.000
_cell.length_c   1.000
_cell.angle_alpha   90.00
_cell.angle_beta   90.00
_cell.angle_gamma   90.00
#
_symmetry.space_group_name_H-M   'P 1'
#
loop_
_entity.id
_entity.type
_entity.pdbx_description
1 polymer ?
#
loop_
_entity_poly.entity_id
_entity_poly.type
_entity_poly.pdbx_seq_one_letter_code
_entity_poly.pdbx_strand_id
1 'polypeptide(L)'
;TQTIWVTTGNSASPTPTPTPPKPTAGGFVRSAPYTLPGIHRNVNGRDWQTRCEPYSQTERCRTDIWASIVVKEGGRFVQKEGWAFNNLTYLPLMSRAEWGTNPIAMHNMNGFESGGRRWTTECDTAQTGRGACRSYTFTTVFRATTTTSGLVVKQSGSWVFNNLVLFP
;
A
#
# COMPACT_ATOMS: atom_id res chain seq x y z
N THR A 1 -16.23 60.33 -15.02
CA THR A 1 -16.32 58.99 -15.62
C THR A 1 -15.02 58.27 -15.36
N GLN A 2 -15.02 57.31 -14.43
CA GLN A 2 -13.82 56.60 -13.97
C GLN A 2 -13.93 55.16 -14.45
N THR A 3 -13.05 54.79 -15.39
CA THR A 3 -13.01 53.46 -15.98
C THR A 3 -12.24 52.52 -15.06
N ILE A 4 -12.93 51.55 -14.47
CA ILE A 4 -12.35 50.47 -13.67
C ILE A 4 -12.16 49.26 -14.58
N TRP A 5 -10.92 48.77 -14.67
CA TRP A 5 -10.59 47.53 -15.36
C TRP A 5 -10.82 46.34 -14.42
N VAL A 6 -11.74 45.44 -14.78
CA VAL A 6 -11.93 44.16 -14.10
C VAL A 6 -11.08 43.10 -14.79
N THR A 7 -10.07 42.58 -14.10
CA THR A 7 -9.31 41.40 -14.51
C THR A 7 -10.07 40.13 -14.12
N THR A 8 -10.67 39.46 -15.09
CA THR A 8 -11.10 38.04 -14.99
C THR A 8 -9.97 37.19 -15.58
N GLY A 9 -9.44 36.10 -15.04
CA GLY A 9 -9.70 35.25 -13.89
C GLY A 9 -8.84 34.00 -14.14
N ASN A 10 -8.20 33.45 -13.10
CA ASN A 10 -7.24 32.33 -13.21
C ASN A 10 -7.78 31.14 -14.02
N SER A 11 -7.10 30.80 -15.10
CA SER A 11 -7.32 29.55 -15.85
C SER A 11 -6.83 28.38 -15.01
N ALA A 12 -7.75 27.56 -14.48
CA ALA A 12 -7.41 26.28 -13.88
C ALA A 12 -6.81 25.34 -14.96
N SER A 13 -5.61 24.83 -14.70
CA SER A 13 -4.94 23.84 -15.56
C SER A 13 -5.72 22.53 -15.59
N PRO A 14 -5.92 21.88 -16.76
CA PRO A 14 -6.60 20.60 -16.82
C PRO A 14 -5.79 19.52 -16.07
N THR A 15 -6.49 18.71 -15.28
CA THR A 15 -5.92 17.52 -14.62
C THR A 15 -5.59 16.47 -15.70
N PRO A 16 -4.38 15.88 -15.73
CA PRO A 16 -4.02 14.91 -16.75
C PRO A 16 -4.90 13.65 -16.62
N THR A 17 -5.49 13.24 -17.76
CA THR A 17 -6.18 11.96 -17.92
C THR A 17 -5.21 10.80 -17.64
N PRO A 18 -5.60 9.77 -16.86
CA PRO A 18 -4.72 8.65 -16.58
C PRO A 18 -4.41 7.86 -17.86
N THR A 19 -3.13 7.78 -18.22
CA THR A 19 -2.64 6.94 -19.32
C THR A 19 -2.91 5.47 -19.02
N PRO A 20 -3.41 4.67 -19.98
CA PRO A 20 -3.58 3.22 -19.81
C PRO A 20 -2.25 2.56 -19.40
N PRO A 21 -2.24 1.59 -18.47
CA PRO A 21 -1.02 0.91 -18.08
C PRO A 21 -0.36 0.21 -19.26
N LYS A 22 0.93 0.50 -19.49
CA LYS A 22 1.76 -0.29 -20.42
C LYS A 22 1.88 -1.73 -19.87
N PRO A 23 1.62 -2.78 -20.68
CA PRO A 23 1.90 -4.15 -20.29
C PRO A 23 3.36 -4.30 -19.88
N THR A 24 3.60 -4.93 -18.73
CA THR A 24 4.97 -5.27 -18.31
C THR A 24 5.39 -6.57 -19.02
N ALA A 25 6.69 -6.84 -19.14
CA ALA A 25 7.18 -8.11 -19.70
C ALA A 25 6.44 -9.30 -19.05
N GLY A 26 5.85 -10.19 -19.85
CA GLY A 26 5.03 -11.31 -19.37
C GLY A 26 3.50 -11.15 -19.50
N GLY A 27 3.00 -10.09 -20.14
CA GLY A 27 1.55 -9.94 -20.40
C GLY A 27 0.74 -9.50 -19.18
N PHE A 28 1.40 -9.19 -18.07
CA PHE A 28 0.78 -8.64 -16.88
C PHE A 28 0.25 -7.22 -17.12
N VAL A 29 -1.05 -7.04 -16.87
CA VAL A 29 -1.72 -5.73 -16.90
C VAL A 29 -1.78 -5.17 -15.49
N ARG A 30 -1.12 -4.03 -15.29
CA ARG A 30 -1.12 -3.34 -14.00
C ARG A 30 -2.50 -2.76 -13.70
N SER A 31 -2.83 -2.76 -12.41
CA SER A 31 -4.06 -2.16 -11.89
C SER A 31 -3.83 -1.50 -10.54
N ALA A 32 -4.68 -0.51 -10.24
CA ALA A 32 -4.77 0.06 -8.91
C ALA A 32 -5.39 -0.97 -7.93
N PRO A 33 -5.03 -0.93 -6.65
CA PRO A 33 -4.09 0.02 -6.05
C PRO A 33 -2.63 -0.43 -6.13
N TYR A 34 -2.34 -1.73 -6.18
CA TYR A 34 -1.02 -2.23 -5.78
C TYR A 34 0.09 -2.21 -6.82
N THR A 35 -0.24 -2.09 -8.12
CA THR A 35 0.74 -2.32 -9.19
C THR A 35 0.82 -1.20 -10.22
N LEU A 36 -0.22 -0.36 -10.30
CA LEU A 36 -0.26 0.82 -11.16
C LEU A 36 0.33 2.04 -10.43
N PRO A 37 1.46 2.63 -10.87
CA PRO A 37 1.97 3.85 -10.28
C PRO A 37 0.98 5.02 -10.38
N GLY A 38 1.00 5.92 -9.41
CA GLY A 38 0.17 7.12 -9.38
C GLY A 38 -0.69 7.26 -8.13
N ILE A 39 -1.47 8.34 -8.10
CA ILE A 39 -2.51 8.56 -7.09
C ILE A 39 -3.83 8.07 -7.66
N HIS A 40 -4.51 7.22 -6.91
CA HIS A 40 -5.81 6.63 -7.27
C HIS A 40 -6.84 7.04 -6.24
N ARG A 41 -7.91 7.70 -6.70
CA ARG A 41 -8.95 8.23 -5.81
C ARG A 41 -10.13 7.26 -5.75
N ASN A 42 -10.70 7.09 -4.57
CA ASN A 42 -11.90 6.30 -4.31
C ASN A 42 -11.87 4.85 -4.85
N VAL A 43 -10.69 4.22 -4.92
CA VAL A 43 -10.57 2.80 -5.28
C VAL A 43 -10.92 1.98 -4.04
N ASN A 44 -12.01 1.21 -4.12
CA ASN A 44 -12.59 0.46 -3.00
C ASN A 44 -12.89 1.34 -1.77
N GLY A 45 -13.33 2.59 -2.00
CA GLY A 45 -13.67 3.52 -0.92
C GLY A 45 -12.47 4.10 -0.17
N ARG A 46 -11.28 4.10 -0.79
CA ARG A 46 -10.02 4.60 -0.23
C ARG A 46 -9.21 5.32 -1.31
N ASP A 47 -8.38 6.26 -0.87
CA ASP A 47 -7.37 6.88 -1.73
C ASP A 47 -6.03 6.15 -1.56
N TRP A 48 -5.35 5.92 -2.67
CA TRP A 48 -4.11 5.15 -2.74
C TRP A 48 -3.03 5.92 -3.48
N GLN A 49 -1.79 5.71 -3.10
CA GLN A 49 -0.63 6.21 -3.81
C GLN A 49 0.36 5.06 -4.00
N THR A 50 0.73 4.82 -5.25
CA THR A 50 1.63 3.72 -5.60
C THR A 50 2.82 4.23 -6.37
N ARG A 51 4.00 3.76 -6.01
CA ARG A 51 5.29 4.08 -6.63
C ARG A 51 6.03 2.78 -6.84
N CYS A 52 6.64 2.58 -7.99
CA CYS A 52 7.36 1.36 -8.28
C CYS A 52 8.80 1.65 -8.68
N GLU A 53 9.69 0.75 -8.28
CA GLU A 53 11.12 0.83 -8.52
C GLU A 53 11.67 -0.53 -9.02
N PRO A 54 12.71 -0.56 -9.86
CA PRO A 54 13.43 -1.79 -10.14
C PRO A 54 13.89 -2.46 -8.84
N TYR A 55 13.75 -3.77 -8.74
CA TYR A 55 14.15 -4.52 -7.56
C TYR A 55 14.67 -5.91 -7.94
N SER A 56 15.99 -6.06 -7.97
CA SER A 56 16.63 -7.30 -8.41
C SER A 56 16.11 -7.70 -9.81
N GLN A 57 15.64 -8.93 -9.97
CA GLN A 57 15.08 -9.48 -11.21
C GLN A 57 13.57 -9.21 -11.37
N THR A 58 12.97 -8.39 -10.50
CA THR A 58 11.57 -7.95 -10.61
C THR A 58 11.46 -6.43 -10.46
N GLU A 59 10.24 -5.93 -10.35
CA GLU A 59 9.92 -4.57 -9.95
C GLU A 59 9.13 -4.63 -8.64
N ARG A 60 9.39 -3.66 -7.74
CA ARG A 60 8.70 -3.55 -6.46
C ARG A 60 7.90 -2.26 -6.40
N CYS A 61 6.61 -2.40 -6.14
CA CYS A 61 5.69 -1.29 -5.93
C CYS A 61 5.44 -1.08 -4.44
N ARG A 62 5.73 0.11 -3.92
CA ARG A 62 5.24 0.58 -2.63
C ARG A 62 3.86 1.19 -2.80
N THR A 63 2.91 0.73 -2.01
CA THR A 63 1.57 1.31 -1.93
C THR A 63 1.37 1.93 -0.54
N ASP A 64 1.01 3.20 -0.54
CA ASP A 64 0.53 3.95 0.62
C ASP A 64 -0.99 4.19 0.48
N ILE A 65 -1.71 4.19 1.61
CA ILE A 65 -3.15 4.42 1.70
C ILE A 65 -3.41 5.71 2.48
N TRP A 66 -4.36 6.53 2.03
CA TRP A 66 -4.82 7.67 2.82
C TRP A 66 -5.74 7.17 3.93
N ALA A 67 -5.34 7.40 5.18
CA ALA A 67 -6.08 6.93 6.34
C ALA A 67 -5.88 7.83 7.55
N SER A 68 -6.76 7.66 8.54
CA SER A 68 -6.51 8.18 9.89
C SER A 68 -5.47 7.31 10.59
N ILE A 69 -4.30 7.88 10.88
CA ILE A 69 -3.20 7.24 11.60
C ILE A 69 -3.13 7.73 13.04
N VAL A 70 -2.65 6.85 13.93
CA VAL A 70 -2.34 7.21 15.32
C VAL A 70 -0.85 7.40 15.44
N VAL A 71 -0.42 8.60 15.82
CA VAL A 71 0.99 8.96 16.05
C VAL A 71 1.22 9.32 17.51
N LYS A 72 2.45 9.11 18.01
CA LYS A 72 2.84 9.53 19.36
C LYS A 72 3.62 10.84 19.26
N GLU A 73 3.05 11.91 19.79
CA GLU A 73 3.62 13.26 19.77
C GLU A 73 3.60 13.85 21.18
N GLY A 74 4.74 14.35 21.65
CA GLY A 74 4.85 14.91 23.02
C GLY A 74 4.41 13.94 24.12
N GLY A 75 4.63 12.63 23.92
CA GLY A 75 4.22 11.58 24.86
C GLY A 75 2.74 11.17 24.80
N ARG A 76 1.91 11.83 23.97
CA ARG A 76 0.48 11.57 23.83
C ARG A 76 0.17 10.94 22.47
N PHE A 77 -0.90 10.15 22.40
CA PHE A 77 -1.40 9.65 21.11
C PHE A 77 -2.31 10.69 20.47
N VAL A 78 -2.06 10.99 19.20
CA VAL A 78 -2.85 11.92 18.38
C VAL A 78 -3.28 11.19 17.12
N GLN A 79 -4.53 11.40 16.72
CA GLN A 79 -5.03 10.91 15.44
C GLN A 79 -4.85 11.99 14.37
N LYS A 80 -4.28 11.63 13.23
CA LYS A 80 -4.07 12.52 12.07
C LYS A 80 -4.47 11.82 10.79
N GLU A 81 -4.84 12.58 9.76
CA GLU A 81 -4.96 12.03 8.41
C GLU A 81 -3.63 12.12 7.67
N GLY A 82 -3.34 11.11 6.87
CA GLY A 82 -2.13 11.10 6.06
C GLY A 82 -1.97 9.84 5.22
N TRP A 83 -0.95 9.87 4.37
CA TRP A 83 -0.48 8.68 3.67
C TRP A 83 0.25 7.75 4.64
N ALA A 84 -0.23 6.52 4.72
CA ALA A 84 0.33 5.46 5.55
C ALA A 84 0.77 4.30 4.68
N PHE A 85 1.89 3.66 5.04
CA PHE A 85 2.31 2.43 4.37
C PHE A 85 1.23 1.35 4.44
N ASN A 86 0.86 0.80 3.29
CA ASN A 86 -0.01 -0.37 3.22
C ASN A 86 0.81 -1.64 2.95
N ASN A 87 1.53 -1.68 1.82
CA ASN A 87 2.31 -2.87 1.46
C ASN A 87 3.38 -2.59 0.41
N LEU A 88 4.26 -3.58 0.25
CA LEU A 88 5.12 -3.74 -0.93
C LEU A 88 4.52 -4.83 -1.83
N THR A 89 4.55 -4.62 -3.14
CA THR A 89 4.14 -5.61 -4.14
C THR A 89 5.29 -5.92 -5.08
N TYR A 90 5.62 -7.18 -5.23
CA TYR A 90 6.61 -7.66 -6.19
C TYR A 90 5.87 -8.14 -7.44
N LEU A 91 6.19 -7.54 -8.59
CA LEU A 91 5.49 -7.81 -9.84
C LEU A 91 5.81 -9.21 -10.39
N PRO A 92 4.93 -9.77 -11.24
CA PRO A 92 5.07 -11.12 -11.78
C PRO A 92 6.11 -11.18 -12.91
N LEU A 93 7.35 -10.84 -12.58
CA LEU A 93 8.52 -10.91 -13.47
C LEU A 93 9.48 -12.03 -13.06
N MET A 94 9.21 -12.67 -11.91
CA MET A 94 9.96 -13.81 -11.39
C MET A 94 9.01 -14.94 -11.07
N SER A 95 9.33 -16.14 -11.55
CA SER A 95 8.70 -17.40 -11.21
C SER A 95 8.96 -17.80 -9.75
N ARG A 96 8.17 -18.74 -9.23
CA ARG A 96 8.37 -19.31 -7.89
C ARG A 96 9.75 -19.94 -7.73
N ALA A 97 10.27 -20.58 -8.78
CA ALA A 97 11.58 -21.20 -8.76
C ALA A 97 12.69 -20.15 -8.60
N GLU A 98 12.57 -19.00 -9.25
CA GLU A 98 13.54 -17.89 -9.14
C GLU A 98 13.48 -17.21 -7.77
N TRP A 99 12.34 -17.22 -7.10
CA TRP A 99 12.23 -16.81 -5.69
C TRP A 99 12.90 -17.79 -4.71
N GLY A 100 13.11 -19.04 -5.13
CA GLY A 100 13.82 -20.07 -4.36
C GLY A 100 13.21 -20.30 -2.97
N THR A 101 14.06 -20.25 -1.95
CA THR A 101 13.69 -20.48 -0.54
C THR A 101 13.29 -19.19 0.20
N ASN A 102 12.99 -18.11 -0.53
CA ASN A 102 12.61 -16.86 0.11
C ASN A 102 11.24 -16.98 0.79
N PRO A 103 11.15 -16.79 2.13
CA PRO A 103 9.95 -17.09 2.89
C PRO A 103 8.74 -16.17 2.58
N ILE A 104 8.93 -15.05 1.85
CA ILE A 104 7.81 -14.19 1.41
C ILE A 104 7.11 -14.70 0.15
N ALA A 105 7.70 -15.71 -0.52
CA ALA A 105 7.19 -16.33 -1.74
C ALA A 105 6.85 -17.83 -1.55
N MET A 106 6.84 -18.31 -0.31
CA MET A 106 6.59 -19.70 0.05
C MET A 106 5.29 -19.85 0.86
N HIS A 107 4.51 -20.88 0.51
CA HIS A 107 3.26 -21.21 1.18
C HIS A 107 3.52 -21.80 2.58
N ASN A 108 2.61 -21.55 3.53
CA ASN A 108 2.66 -22.07 4.91
C ASN A 108 3.92 -21.72 5.70
N MET A 109 4.56 -20.58 5.39
CA MET A 109 5.67 -20.08 6.21
C MET A 109 5.11 -19.35 7.41
N ASN A 110 5.26 -19.92 8.61
CA ASN A 110 4.70 -19.35 9.83
C ASN A 110 5.79 -19.03 10.86
N GLY A 111 5.77 -17.82 11.39
CA GLY A 111 6.57 -17.42 12.55
C GLY A 111 8.06 -17.20 12.27
N PHE A 112 8.47 -17.04 11.00
CA PHE A 112 9.87 -16.74 10.68
C PHE A 112 10.23 -15.31 11.07
N GLU A 113 11.51 -15.07 11.41
CA GLU A 113 11.99 -13.76 11.81
C GLU A 113 12.89 -13.15 10.73
N SER A 114 12.68 -11.87 10.45
CA SER A 114 13.54 -11.11 9.53
C SER A 114 13.38 -9.62 9.81
N GLY A 115 14.51 -8.90 9.82
CA GLY A 115 14.51 -7.45 10.10
C GLY A 115 13.91 -7.08 11.46
N GLY A 116 14.07 -7.94 12.47
CA GLY A 116 13.50 -7.74 13.81
C GLY A 116 11.97 -7.86 13.89
N ARG A 117 11.33 -8.44 12.87
CA ARG A 117 9.89 -8.67 12.81
C ARG A 117 9.61 -10.16 12.70
N ARG A 118 8.48 -10.58 13.29
CA ARG A 118 7.90 -11.92 13.05
C ARG A 118 7.01 -11.84 11.81
N TRP A 119 7.05 -12.89 11.01
CA TRP A 119 6.37 -12.97 9.72
C TRP A 119 5.52 -14.23 9.58
N THR A 120 4.50 -14.16 8.73
CA THR A 120 3.81 -15.33 8.17
C THR A 120 3.52 -15.07 6.69
N THR A 121 3.50 -16.12 5.87
CA THR A 121 3.18 -16.08 4.44
C THR A 121 2.22 -17.21 4.07
N GLU A 122 1.17 -16.85 3.33
CA GLU A 122 0.28 -17.77 2.63
C GLU A 122 0.34 -17.50 1.12
N CYS A 123 0.00 -18.51 0.33
CA CYS A 123 0.00 -18.43 -1.13
C CYS A 123 -1.13 -19.28 -1.70
N ASP A 124 -1.64 -18.91 -2.88
CA ASP A 124 -2.68 -19.66 -3.61
C ASP A 124 -3.93 -20.01 -2.79
N THR A 125 -4.25 -19.22 -1.77
CA THR A 125 -5.46 -19.36 -0.97
C THR A 125 -6.59 -18.52 -1.54
N ALA A 126 -7.82 -18.70 -1.04
CA ALA A 126 -8.93 -17.81 -1.37
C ALA A 126 -8.63 -16.34 -1.03
N GLN A 127 -7.80 -16.08 -0.03
CA GLN A 127 -7.42 -14.74 0.41
C GLN A 127 -6.37 -14.10 -0.51
N THR A 128 -5.43 -14.89 -1.05
CA THR A 128 -4.37 -14.38 -1.93
C THR A 128 -4.75 -14.39 -3.41
N GLY A 129 -5.61 -15.32 -3.82
CA GLY A 129 -5.76 -15.71 -5.22
C GLY A 129 -4.64 -16.66 -5.67
N ARG A 130 -4.86 -17.35 -6.79
CA ARG A 130 -3.87 -18.21 -7.45
C ARG A 130 -2.77 -17.35 -8.08
N GLY A 131 -1.52 -17.82 -8.05
CA GLY A 131 -0.39 -17.07 -8.61
C GLY A 131 0.06 -15.91 -7.73
N ALA A 132 -0.22 -15.97 -6.42
CA ALA A 132 0.19 -14.94 -5.49
C ALA A 132 0.52 -15.48 -4.09
N CYS A 133 1.37 -14.75 -3.37
CA CYS A 133 1.60 -14.90 -1.93
C CYS A 133 1.32 -13.58 -1.20
N ARG A 134 0.76 -13.65 0.01
CA ARG A 134 0.68 -12.52 0.93
C ARG A 134 1.49 -12.83 2.19
N SER A 135 2.35 -11.90 2.57
CA SER A 135 3.07 -11.95 3.84
C SER A 135 2.59 -10.87 4.79
N TYR A 136 2.55 -11.22 6.07
CA TYR A 136 2.10 -10.40 7.16
C TYR A 136 3.20 -10.27 8.20
N THR A 137 3.23 -9.15 8.90
CA THR A 137 4.14 -8.93 10.02
C THR A 137 3.35 -8.80 11.32
N PHE A 138 3.87 -9.39 12.40
CA PHE A 138 3.25 -9.23 13.70
C PHE A 138 3.66 -7.88 14.29
N THR A 139 2.69 -7.05 14.63
CA THR A 139 2.93 -5.72 15.19
C THR A 139 1.85 -5.31 16.17
N THR A 140 2.13 -4.27 16.95
CA THR A 140 1.14 -3.62 17.80
C THR A 140 0.31 -2.67 16.96
N VAL A 141 -0.99 -2.94 16.85
CA VAL A 141 -1.95 -2.05 16.22
C VAL A 141 -2.65 -1.17 17.25
N PHE A 142 -2.93 0.07 16.87
CA PHE A 142 -3.60 1.05 17.71
C PHE A 142 -4.99 1.30 17.16
N ARG A 143 -6.02 1.06 17.99
CA ARG A 143 -7.39 1.43 17.68
C ARG A 143 -7.76 2.65 18.49
N ALA A 144 -7.99 3.76 17.81
CA ALA A 144 -8.46 4.99 18.41
C ALA A 144 -9.99 5.10 18.30
N THR A 145 -10.62 5.50 19.40
CA THR A 145 -12.05 5.80 19.46
C THR A 145 -12.21 7.18 20.10
N THR A 146 -12.87 8.10 19.39
CA THR A 146 -13.23 9.40 19.94
C THR A 146 -14.42 9.25 20.88
N THR A 147 -14.28 9.74 22.11
CA THR A 147 -15.35 9.82 23.12
C THR A 147 -15.61 11.28 23.49
N THR A 148 -16.66 11.52 24.27
CA THR A 148 -16.96 12.85 24.83
C THR A 148 -15.85 13.38 25.75
N SER A 149 -14.99 12.50 26.28
CA SER A 149 -13.86 12.83 27.16
C SER A 149 -12.49 12.85 26.45
N GLY A 150 -12.43 12.60 25.15
CA GLY A 150 -11.20 12.65 24.35
C GLY A 150 -10.93 11.39 23.53
N LEU A 151 -9.66 11.19 23.13
CA LEU A 151 -9.25 10.03 22.35
C LEU A 151 -8.91 8.85 23.25
N VAL A 152 -9.66 7.74 23.13
CA VAL A 152 -9.32 6.48 23.78
C VAL A 152 -8.55 5.60 22.80
N VAL A 153 -7.33 5.21 23.15
CA VAL A 153 -6.48 4.36 22.29
C VAL A 153 -6.28 3.00 22.95
N LYS A 154 -6.71 1.94 22.26
CA LYS A 154 -6.45 0.55 22.64
C LYS A 154 -5.35 -0.04 21.77
N GLN A 155 -4.51 -0.87 22.38
CA GLN A 155 -3.40 -1.55 21.70
C GLN A 155 -3.63 -3.06 21.70
N SER A 156 -3.28 -3.73 20.60
CA SER A 156 -3.31 -5.19 20.51
C SER A 156 -2.26 -5.69 19.53
N GLY A 157 -1.68 -6.87 19.78
CA GLY A 157 -0.84 -7.54 18.79
C GLY A 157 -1.68 -8.11 17.65
N SER A 158 -1.26 -7.92 16.40
CA SER A 158 -1.96 -8.43 15.22
C SER A 158 -1.01 -8.70 14.05
N TRP A 159 -1.40 -9.62 13.18
CA TRP A 159 -0.76 -9.86 11.90
C TRP A 159 -1.29 -8.86 10.87
N VAL A 160 -0.42 -7.97 10.39
CA VAL A 160 -0.77 -6.91 9.44
C VAL A 160 -0.11 -7.18 8.10
N PHE A 161 -0.90 -7.09 7.03
CA PHE A 161 -0.43 -7.27 5.65
C PHE A 161 0.76 -6.36 5.35
N ASN A 162 1.79 -6.91 4.69
CA ASN A 162 3.02 -6.18 4.42
C ASN A 162 3.54 -6.40 3.00
N ASN A 163 3.51 -7.64 2.50
CA ASN A 163 4.01 -7.97 1.16
C ASN A 163 2.99 -8.73 0.33
N LEU A 164 2.94 -8.44 -0.97
CA LEU A 164 2.29 -9.22 -2.00
C LEU A 164 3.33 -9.64 -3.04
N VAL A 165 3.51 -10.94 -3.26
CA VAL A 165 4.33 -11.45 -4.37
C VAL A 165 3.38 -11.99 -5.43
N LEU A 166 3.53 -11.53 -6.66
CA LEU A 166 2.80 -12.03 -7.82
C LEU A 166 3.74 -12.91 -8.66
N PHE A 167 3.21 -13.97 -9.25
CA PHE A 167 3.95 -14.85 -10.16
C PHE A 167 3.36 -14.77 -11.58
N PRO A 168 4.19 -14.99 -12.62
CA PRO A 168 3.73 -15.12 -14.01
C PRO A 168 2.67 -16.22 -14.20
#